data_AF-A0A3M2B9J1-F1
#
_entry.id   AF-A0A3M2B9J1-F1
#
_cell.length_a   1.000
_cell.length_b   1.000
_cell.length_c   1.000
_cell.angle_alpha   90.00
_cell.angle_beta   90.00
_cell.angle_gamma   90.00
#
_symmetry.space_group_name_H-M   'P 1'
#
loop_
_entity.id
_entity.type
_entity.pdbx_description
1 polymer ?
#
loop_
_entity_poly.entity_id
_entity_poly.type
_entity_poly.pdbx_seq_one_letter_code
_entity_poly.pdbx_strand_id
1 'polypeptide(L)'
;MTLWLAAPIVLVAILCAWIVLSLRAGPKMHAEPVGAGAGDAGGANALGEWLERRAETGVVTLIIEDRTGLTTSENPLSIACRSTDWKPIPLSPLGPSRWSWQGSAAELDKGFELWYIPPGGDAWHDAQGRRTLRVSSGEQTVVLEKLVR
;
A
#
# COMPACT_ATOMS: atom_id res chain seq x y z
N MET A 1 63.39 35.63 7.22
CA MET A 1 62.86 34.89 6.05
C MET A 1 62.18 33.58 6.46
N THR A 2 61.34 33.57 7.50
CA THR A 2 60.62 32.37 7.96
C THR A 2 59.10 32.56 8.00
N LEU A 3 58.63 33.80 7.88
CA LEU A 3 57.20 34.16 7.94
C LEU A 3 56.39 33.58 6.77
N TRP A 4 56.97 33.49 5.58
CA TRP A 4 56.28 32.95 4.39
C TRP A 4 56.05 31.43 4.48
N LEU A 5 56.94 30.69 5.14
CA LEU A 5 56.77 29.26 5.42
C LEU A 5 55.65 28.99 6.43
N ALA A 6 55.44 29.91 7.38
CA ALA A 6 54.39 29.79 8.40
C ALA A 6 53.01 30.23 7.90
N ALA A 7 52.95 31.09 6.87
CA ALA A 7 51.70 31.64 6.35
C ALA A 7 50.62 30.60 5.98
N PRO A 8 50.91 29.52 5.21
CA PRO A 8 49.88 28.53 4.89
C PRO A 8 49.40 27.76 6.12
N ILE A 9 50.28 27.50 7.10
CA ILE A 9 49.92 26.79 8.33
C ILE A 9 49.00 27.63 9.19
N VAL A 10 49.30 28.93 9.32
CA VAL A 10 48.47 29.89 10.06
C VAL A 10 47.10 30.05 9.39
N LEU A 11 47.05 30.11 8.06
CA LEU A 11 45.79 30.21 7.31
C LEU A 11 44.89 29.00 7.56
N VAL A 12 45.43 27.78 7.49
CA VAL A 12 44.68 26.56 7.77
C VAL A 12 44.19 26.51 9.22
N ALA A 13 45.04 26.89 10.18
CA ALA A 13 44.66 26.93 11.59
C ALA A 13 43.50 27.90 11.86
N ILE A 14 43.50 29.08 11.22
CA ILE A 14 42.40 30.05 11.30
C ILE A 14 41.13 29.47 10.69
N LEU A 15 41.21 28.81 9.52
CA LEU A 15 40.06 28.23 8.84
C LEU A 15 39.43 27.09 9.65
N CYS A 16 40.24 26.23 10.26
CA CYS A 16 39.78 25.18 11.17
C CYS A 16 39.08 25.78 12.41
N ALA A 17 39.68 26.81 13.02
CA ALA A 17 39.06 27.50 14.16
C ALA A 17 37.72 28.13 13.78
N TRP A 18 37.63 28.74 12.60
CA TRP A 18 36.40 29.35 12.08
C TRP A 18 35.30 28.32 11.82
N ILE A 19 35.63 27.17 11.23
CA ILE A 19 34.67 26.07 11.02
C ILE A 19 34.14 25.57 12.36
N VAL A 20 35.01 25.34 13.35
CA VAL A 20 34.59 24.89 14.68
C VAL A 20 33.68 25.92 15.37
N LEU A 21 34.01 27.22 15.26
CA LEU A 21 33.15 28.30 15.76
C LEU A 21 31.80 28.35 15.02
N SER A 22 31.81 28.17 13.70
CA SER A 22 30.61 28.13 12.87
C SER A 22 29.71 26.94 13.19
N LEU A 23 30.29 25.78 13.54
CA LEU A 23 29.53 24.60 13.97
C LEU A 23 28.96 24.78 15.38
N ARG A 24 29.68 25.45 16.29
CA ARG A 24 29.20 25.77 17.63
C ARG A 24 28.07 26.80 17.66
N ALA A 25 27.94 27.63 16.63
CA ALA A 25 26.84 28.58 16.49
C ALA A 25 25.47 27.91 16.27
N GLY A 26 25.44 26.58 16.10
CA GLY A 26 24.22 25.80 15.89
C GLY A 26 23.64 26.03 14.49
N PRO A 27 23.17 24.99 13.79
CA PRO A 27 22.40 25.21 12.58
C PRO A 27 21.17 26.02 12.95
N LYS A 28 21.05 27.27 12.48
CA LYS A 28 19.75 27.91 12.28
C LYS A 28 19.08 27.25 11.07
N MET A 29 18.91 25.94 11.13
CA MET A 29 18.01 25.23 10.25
C MET A 29 16.72 25.09 11.05
N HIS A 30 15.69 25.85 10.67
CA HIS A 30 14.35 25.33 10.78
C HIS A 30 14.24 24.17 9.79
N ALA A 31 14.78 23.02 10.19
CA ALA A 31 14.47 21.78 9.53
C ALA A 31 13.07 21.42 9.99
N GLU A 32 12.09 21.60 9.09
CA GLU A 32 10.80 20.99 9.30
C GLU A 32 10.97 19.48 9.47
N PRO A 33 10.24 18.87 10.42
CA PRO A 33 10.43 17.47 10.75
C PRO A 33 10.07 16.61 9.53
N VAL A 34 11.07 16.04 8.86
CA VAL A 34 10.88 14.97 7.88
C VAL A 34 10.58 13.66 8.61
N GLY A 35 9.41 13.61 9.26
CA GLY A 35 8.74 12.35 9.53
C GLY A 35 8.20 11.78 8.22
N ALA A 36 8.02 10.46 8.15
CA ALA A 36 7.29 9.82 7.06
C ALA A 36 5.87 10.41 6.99
N GLY A 37 5.70 11.49 6.20
CA GLY A 37 4.45 12.24 6.09
C GLY A 37 4.50 13.75 6.37
N ALA A 38 5.65 14.39 6.58
CA ALA A 38 5.69 15.86 6.76
C ALA A 38 6.81 16.52 5.96
N GLY A 39 6.42 17.41 5.03
CA GLY A 39 7.33 18.27 4.28
C GLY A 39 6.88 18.43 2.83
N ASP A 40 6.32 19.60 2.55
CA ASP A 40 5.92 20.15 1.25
C ASP A 40 7.12 20.20 0.27
N ALA A 41 7.50 19.02 -0.26
CA ALA A 41 8.48 18.91 -1.32
C ALA A 41 7.82 19.32 -2.63
N GLY A 42 7.90 20.62 -2.95
CA GLY A 42 7.48 21.19 -4.22
C GLY A 42 7.83 20.28 -5.39
N GLY A 43 6.80 19.68 -5.99
CA GLY A 43 6.88 18.86 -7.21
C GLY A 43 7.43 17.43 -7.07
N ALA A 44 8.26 17.10 -6.06
CA ALA A 44 8.86 15.76 -5.95
C ALA A 44 7.90 14.70 -5.40
N ASN A 45 6.97 15.10 -4.52
CA ASN A 45 5.88 14.23 -4.05
C ASN A 45 4.72 14.16 -5.04
N ALA A 46 4.64 15.07 -6.03
CA ALA A 46 3.56 15.06 -7.01
C ALA A 46 3.62 13.80 -7.89
N LEU A 47 4.80 13.29 -8.23
CA LEU A 47 4.94 12.03 -8.97
C LEU A 47 4.60 10.81 -8.11
N GLY A 48 4.99 10.80 -6.83
CA GLY A 48 4.65 9.73 -5.90
C GLY A 48 3.15 9.67 -5.64
N GLU A 49 2.54 10.81 -5.31
CA GLU A 49 1.10 10.95 -5.08
C GLU A 49 0.29 10.73 -6.36
N TRP A 50 0.80 11.12 -7.54
CA TRP A 50 0.16 10.83 -8.82
C TRP A 50 0.25 9.36 -9.23
N LEU A 51 1.39 8.69 -8.96
CA LEU A 51 1.55 7.25 -9.18
C LEU A 51 0.67 6.44 -8.20
N GLU A 52 0.62 6.85 -6.94
CA GLU A 52 -0.24 6.26 -5.92
C GLU A 52 -1.71 6.45 -6.28
N ARG A 53 -2.13 7.66 -6.69
CA ARG A 53 -3.49 7.91 -7.21
C ARG A 53 -3.80 7.09 -8.45
N ARG A 54 -2.86 6.89 -9.38
CA ARG A 54 -3.05 6.03 -10.57
C ARG A 54 -3.27 4.57 -10.19
N ALA A 55 -2.54 4.09 -9.18
CA ALA A 55 -2.76 2.75 -8.64
C ALA A 55 -4.12 2.65 -7.94
N GLU A 56 -4.59 3.73 -7.31
CA GLU A 56 -5.95 3.81 -6.73
C GLU A 56 -7.05 3.93 -7.80
N THR A 57 -6.79 4.54 -8.96
CA THR A 57 -7.83 4.73 -10.01
C THR A 57 -8.07 3.50 -10.88
N GLY A 58 -7.23 2.48 -10.75
CA GLY A 58 -7.38 1.23 -11.48
C GLY A 58 -8.64 0.47 -11.07
N VAL A 59 -9.72 0.58 -11.84
CA VAL A 59 -10.90 -0.28 -11.61
C VAL A 59 -10.56 -1.71 -12.04
N VAL A 60 -10.77 -2.65 -11.14
CA VAL A 60 -10.55 -4.08 -11.34
C VAL A 60 -11.88 -4.80 -11.16
N THR A 61 -12.17 -5.69 -12.11
CA THR A 61 -13.26 -6.67 -11.98
C THR A 61 -12.63 -8.00 -11.57
N LEU A 62 -12.89 -8.44 -10.35
CA LEU A 62 -12.49 -9.76 -9.89
C LEU A 62 -13.62 -10.74 -10.20
N ILE A 63 -13.34 -11.76 -11.00
CA ILE A 63 -14.22 -12.89 -11.29
C ILE A 63 -13.79 -14.05 -10.41
N ILE A 64 -14.73 -14.60 -9.65
CA ILE A 64 -14.49 -15.75 -8.81
C ILE A 64 -15.20 -16.95 -9.42
N GLU A 65 -14.43 -17.99 -9.73
CA GLU A 65 -14.95 -19.31 -10.08
C GLU A 65 -15.03 -20.16 -8.81
N ASP A 66 -16.24 -20.41 -8.35
CA ASP A 66 -16.50 -21.25 -7.18
C ASP A 66 -16.54 -22.74 -7.56
N ARG A 67 -15.52 -23.49 -7.16
CA ARG A 67 -15.48 -24.95 -7.32
C ARG A 67 -15.95 -25.72 -6.09
N THR A 68 -16.35 -25.03 -5.03
CA THR A 68 -16.84 -25.68 -3.80
C THR A 68 -18.26 -26.21 -3.95
N GLY A 69 -19.06 -25.58 -4.81
CA GLY A 69 -20.46 -25.94 -5.03
C GLY A 69 -21.39 -25.61 -3.87
N LEU A 70 -20.93 -24.79 -2.91
CA LEU A 70 -21.69 -24.43 -1.71
C LEU A 70 -22.48 -23.13 -1.86
N THR A 71 -22.07 -22.26 -2.78
CA THR A 71 -22.65 -20.92 -2.93
C THR A 71 -23.89 -20.95 -3.84
N THR A 72 -24.87 -20.10 -3.52
CA THR A 72 -26.10 -19.95 -4.32
C THR A 72 -26.47 -18.47 -4.43
N SER A 73 -27.36 -18.10 -5.34
CA SER A 73 -27.84 -16.70 -5.45
C SER A 73 -28.51 -16.19 -4.18
N GLU A 74 -29.11 -17.07 -3.39
CA GLU A 74 -29.71 -16.75 -2.09
C GLU A 74 -28.65 -16.64 -0.98
N ASN A 75 -27.53 -17.35 -1.15
CA ASN A 75 -26.42 -17.31 -0.22
C ASN A 75 -25.07 -17.12 -0.94
N PRO A 76 -24.76 -15.87 -1.33
CA PRO A 76 -23.64 -15.58 -2.20
C PRO A 76 -22.31 -15.67 -1.47
N LEU A 77 -21.25 -15.88 -2.24
CA LEU A 77 -19.90 -15.67 -1.75
C LEU A 77 -19.70 -14.18 -1.43
N SER A 78 -18.88 -13.89 -0.43
CA SER A 78 -18.49 -12.54 -0.04
C SER A 78 -16.98 -12.35 -0.19
N ILE A 79 -16.56 -11.12 -0.42
CA ILE A 79 -15.16 -10.71 -0.35
C ILE A 79 -14.96 -9.80 0.85
N ALA A 80 -13.91 -10.06 1.63
CA ALA A 80 -13.48 -9.20 2.71
C ALA A 80 -12.14 -8.58 2.32
N CYS A 81 -12.09 -7.25 2.22
CA CYS A 81 -10.87 -6.52 1.86
C CYS A 81 -10.26 -5.87 3.11
N ARG A 82 -8.95 -5.63 3.09
CA ARG A 82 -8.30 -4.86 4.15
C ARG A 82 -8.83 -3.42 4.23
N SER A 83 -9.24 -2.83 3.11
CA SER A 83 -9.84 -1.49 3.04
C SER A 83 -11.17 -1.37 3.79
N THR A 84 -11.87 -2.48 3.96
CA THR A 84 -13.17 -2.54 4.63
C THR A 84 -13.07 -3.06 6.05
N ASP A 85 -11.87 -3.03 6.65
CA ASP A 85 -11.55 -3.66 7.94
C ASP A 85 -11.97 -5.13 8.00
N TRP A 86 -11.82 -5.86 6.88
CA TRP A 86 -12.25 -7.25 6.73
C TRP A 86 -13.76 -7.48 6.90
N LYS A 87 -14.58 -6.45 6.68
CA LYS A 87 -16.03 -6.64 6.60
C LYS A 87 -16.39 -7.33 5.28
N PRO A 88 -17.18 -8.42 5.32
CA PRO A 88 -17.59 -9.15 4.13
C PRO A 88 -18.57 -8.32 3.29
N ILE A 89 -18.31 -8.27 2.00
CA ILE A 89 -19.16 -7.63 0.99
C ILE A 89 -19.67 -8.73 0.06
N PRO A 90 -21.00 -8.92 -0.08
CA PRO A 90 -21.56 -9.89 -1.00
C PRO A 90 -21.12 -9.65 -2.44
N LEU A 91 -20.74 -10.71 -3.13
CA LEU A 91 -20.38 -10.68 -4.54
C LEU A 91 -21.63 -10.67 -5.42
N SER A 92 -21.51 -10.07 -6.61
CA SER A 92 -22.59 -10.09 -7.60
C SER A 92 -22.57 -11.42 -8.37
N PRO A 93 -23.70 -12.11 -8.53
CA PRO A 93 -23.76 -13.33 -9.33
C PRO A 93 -23.60 -13.02 -10.83
N LEU A 94 -22.73 -13.75 -11.52
CA LEU A 94 -22.62 -13.73 -12.99
C LEU A 94 -23.23 -14.96 -13.64
N GLY A 95 -23.40 -16.04 -12.89
CA GLY A 95 -23.95 -17.30 -13.35
C GLY A 95 -23.75 -18.40 -12.32
N PRO A 96 -24.05 -19.66 -12.68
CA PRO A 96 -23.77 -20.80 -11.82
C PRO A 96 -22.29 -20.81 -11.45
N SER A 97 -21.99 -20.81 -10.15
CA SER A 97 -20.63 -20.88 -9.63
C SER A 97 -19.69 -19.76 -10.10
N ARG A 98 -20.21 -18.65 -10.63
CA ARG A 98 -19.40 -17.48 -11.03
C ARG A 98 -19.91 -16.22 -10.34
N TRP A 99 -18.99 -15.53 -9.70
CA TRP A 99 -19.24 -14.33 -8.93
C TRP A 99 -18.34 -13.20 -9.42
N SER A 100 -18.77 -11.97 -9.26
CA SER A 100 -17.96 -10.79 -9.57
C SER A 100 -17.93 -9.80 -8.42
N TRP A 101 -16.76 -9.19 -8.25
CA TRP A 101 -16.56 -7.99 -7.47
C TRP A 101 -15.97 -6.91 -8.36
N GLN A 102 -16.34 -5.66 -8.10
CA GLN A 102 -15.69 -4.50 -8.69
C GLN A 102 -15.20 -3.58 -7.58
N GLY A 103 -13.96 -3.13 -7.71
CA GLY A 103 -13.37 -2.14 -6.83
C GLY A 103 -12.02 -1.69 -7.36
N SER A 104 -11.19 -1.15 -6.49
CA SER A 104 -9.89 -0.61 -6.91
C SER A 104 -8.77 -1.65 -6.81
N ALA A 105 -7.81 -1.54 -7.71
CA ALA A 105 -6.54 -2.25 -7.68
C ALA A 105 -5.83 -2.12 -6.32
N ALA A 106 -5.87 -0.92 -5.72
CA ALA A 106 -5.27 -0.65 -4.42
C ALA A 106 -5.90 -1.48 -3.28
N GLU A 107 -7.19 -1.81 -3.36
CA GLU A 107 -7.83 -2.67 -2.36
C GLU A 107 -7.33 -4.11 -2.43
N LEU A 108 -7.15 -4.64 -3.64
CA LEU A 108 -6.64 -5.99 -3.84
C LEU A 108 -5.14 -6.13 -3.52
N ASP A 109 -4.34 -5.07 -3.71
CA ASP A 109 -2.92 -5.08 -3.32
C ASP A 109 -2.75 -5.04 -1.79
N LYS A 110 -3.65 -4.34 -1.07
CA LYS A 110 -3.67 -4.32 0.40
C LYS A 110 -4.09 -5.66 1.02
N GLY A 111 -4.81 -6.47 0.25
CA GLY A 111 -5.17 -7.85 0.57
C GLY A 111 -6.67 -8.06 0.71
N PHE A 112 -7.10 -9.25 0.28
CA PHE A 112 -8.48 -9.70 0.29
C PHE A 112 -8.58 -11.18 0.68
N GLU A 113 -9.78 -11.60 1.07
CA GLU A 113 -10.12 -12.99 1.38
C GLU A 113 -11.55 -13.28 0.93
N LEU A 114 -11.82 -14.53 0.51
CA LEU A 114 -13.15 -14.96 0.11
C LEU A 114 -13.82 -15.68 1.27
N TRP A 115 -15.03 -15.26 1.58
CA TRP A 115 -15.81 -15.72 2.71
C TRP A 115 -17.13 -16.28 2.24
N TYR A 116 -17.59 -17.36 2.86
CA TYR A 116 -18.92 -17.91 2.67
C TYR A 116 -19.61 -17.96 4.03
N ILE A 117 -20.79 -17.35 4.15
CA ILE A 117 -21.53 -17.30 5.41
C ILE A 117 -22.80 -18.14 5.21
N PRO A 118 -22.89 -19.38 5.72
CA PRO A 118 -24.09 -20.18 5.60
C PRO A 118 -25.29 -19.54 6.32
N PRO A 119 -26.55 -19.84 5.95
CA PRO A 119 -27.75 -19.25 6.55
C PRO A 119 -27.91 -19.51 8.06
N GLY A 120 -27.06 -20.37 8.63
CA GLY A 120 -27.08 -20.79 10.03
C GLY A 120 -25.86 -20.39 10.86
N GLY A 121 -24.94 -19.55 10.36
CA GLY A 121 -23.87 -19.01 11.20
C GLY A 121 -22.48 -18.95 10.56
N ASP A 122 -21.47 -19.40 11.32
CA ASP A 122 -20.05 -19.06 11.19
C ASP A 122 -19.51 -18.97 9.76
N ALA A 123 -18.74 -17.91 9.52
CA ALA A 123 -18.06 -17.67 8.26
C ALA A 123 -17.06 -18.80 7.97
N TRP A 124 -17.08 -19.28 6.73
CA TRP A 124 -16.06 -20.16 6.19
C TRP A 124 -15.15 -19.32 5.30
N HIS A 125 -13.85 -19.51 5.44
CA HIS A 125 -12.81 -18.75 4.80
C HIS A 125 -12.18 -19.58 3.68
N ASP A 126 -11.65 -18.90 2.66
CA ASP A 126 -10.82 -19.56 1.65
C ASP A 126 -9.66 -20.31 2.33
N ALA A 127 -9.44 -21.57 1.96
CA ALA A 127 -8.33 -22.36 2.49
C ALA A 127 -6.95 -21.75 2.15
N GLN A 128 -6.87 -20.94 1.09
CA GLN A 128 -5.67 -20.17 0.73
C GLN A 128 -5.46 -18.95 1.65
N GLY A 129 -6.46 -18.60 2.46
CA GLY A 129 -6.45 -17.46 3.35
C GLY A 129 -6.38 -16.10 2.64
N ARG A 130 -5.75 -15.14 3.31
CA ARG A 130 -5.57 -13.78 2.80
C ARG A 130 -4.61 -13.77 1.61
N ARG A 131 -5.06 -13.21 0.50
CA ARG A 131 -4.30 -13.06 -0.75
C ARG A 131 -4.12 -11.60 -1.10
N THR A 132 -3.11 -11.31 -1.90
CA THR A 132 -2.94 -10.01 -2.56
C THR A 132 -2.95 -10.22 -4.06
N LEU A 133 -3.49 -9.26 -4.80
CA LEU A 133 -3.47 -9.28 -6.26
C LEU A 133 -2.95 -7.94 -6.76
N ARG A 134 -1.76 -7.97 -7.38
CA ARG A 134 -1.12 -6.79 -7.97
C ARG A 134 -1.51 -6.65 -9.42
N VAL A 135 -2.51 -5.83 -9.66
CA VAL A 135 -3.04 -5.53 -10.99
C VAL A 135 -3.32 -4.04 -11.09
N SER A 136 -3.14 -3.45 -12.27
CA SER A 136 -3.37 -2.02 -12.49
C SER A 136 -4.79 -1.68 -12.93
N SER A 137 -5.48 -2.62 -13.60
CA SER A 137 -6.88 -2.51 -14.04
C SER A 137 -7.31 -3.79 -14.75
N GLY A 138 -8.60 -3.90 -15.05
CA GLY A 138 -9.14 -4.94 -15.94
C GLY A 138 -9.77 -6.12 -15.21
N GLU A 139 -9.99 -7.20 -15.94
CA GLU A 139 -10.63 -8.42 -15.42
C GLU A 139 -9.58 -9.41 -14.92
N GLN A 140 -9.83 -10.00 -13.75
CA GLN A 140 -8.95 -10.98 -13.12
C GLN A 140 -9.78 -12.15 -12.61
N THR A 141 -9.35 -13.38 -12.90
CA THR A 141 -10.06 -14.59 -12.45
C THR A 141 -9.33 -15.25 -11.30
N VAL A 142 -10.07 -15.57 -10.23
CA VAL A 142 -9.60 -16.31 -9.06
C VAL A 142 -10.46 -17.55 -8.90
N VAL A 143 -9.82 -18.69 -8.67
CA VAL A 143 -10.50 -19.96 -8.45
C VAL A 143 -10.58 -20.22 -6.95
N LEU A 144 -11.79 -20.43 -6.44
CA LEU A 144 -12.03 -20.88 -5.08
C LEU A 144 -12.19 -22.40 -5.09
N GLU A 145 -11.19 -23.11 -4.57
CA GLU A 145 -11.18 -24.59 -4.56
C GLU A 145 -11.75 -25.18 -3.28
N LYS A 146 -11.54 -24.52 -2.14
CA LYS A 146 -11.87 -25.07 -0.83
C LYS A 146 -12.15 -23.97 0.18
N LEU A 147 -13.16 -24.19 1.01
CA LEU A 147 -13.49 -23.39 2.18
C LEU A 147 -13.15 -24.16 3.47
N VAL A 148 -12.68 -23.44 4.48
CA VAL A 148 -12.37 -23.94 5.82
C VAL A 148 -13.13 -23.10 6.85
N ARG A 149 -13.51 -23.72 7.97
CA ARG A 149 -14.17 -23.02 9.08
C ARG A 149 -13.14 -22.36 10.00
#